data_AF-A0A3M1LWQ5-F1
#
_entry.id   AF-A0A3M1LWQ5-F1
#
_cell.length_a   1.000
_cell.length_b   1.000
_cell.length_c   1.000
_cell.angle_alpha   90.00
_cell.angle_beta   90.00
_cell.angle_gamma   90.00
#
_symmetry.space_group_name_H-M   'P 1'
#
loop_
_entity.id
_entity.type
_entity.pdbx_description
1 polymer ?
#
loop_
_entity_poly.entity_id
_entity_poly.type
_entity_poly.pdbx_seq_one_letter_code
_entity_poly.pdbx_strand_id
1 'polypeptide(L)'
;EYPQDSLAREAERQIRRLRNQLAERELSIAEQYRVLRSPQSALIYYDAVLDDYGDTDAIERAFVGKVEVLIEMERYDEALSTCVLYRQLFPNGALRERIEQLRERIPARGARAGGSP
;
A
#
# COMPACT_ATOMS: atom_id res chain seq x y z
N GLU A 1 40.53 -12.26 -14.01
CA GLU A 1 39.39 -11.80 -13.19
C GLU A 1 39.14 -10.34 -13.51
N TYR A 2 37.93 -9.99 -13.94
CA TYR A 2 37.60 -8.61 -14.35
C TYR A 2 37.11 -7.80 -13.13
N PRO A 3 37.54 -6.53 -12.97
CA PRO A 3 37.05 -5.63 -11.92
C PRO A 3 35.62 -5.18 -12.25
N GLN A 4 34.66 -6.09 -12.19
CA GLN A 4 33.26 -5.89 -12.57
C GLN A 4 32.39 -5.30 -11.46
N ASP A 5 32.96 -4.94 -10.31
CA ASP A 5 32.19 -4.93 -9.07
C ASP A 5 31.80 -3.53 -8.55
N SER A 6 32.43 -2.45 -9.01
CA SER A 6 32.16 -1.10 -8.46
C SER A 6 31.02 -0.37 -9.20
N LEU A 7 31.10 -0.29 -10.52
CA LEU A 7 30.11 0.43 -11.35
C LEU A 7 28.74 -0.26 -11.36
N ALA A 8 28.72 -1.61 -11.36
CA ALA A 8 27.47 -2.37 -11.29
C ALA A 8 26.75 -2.12 -9.96
N ARG A 9 27.46 -2.21 -8.82
CA ARG A 9 26.90 -1.88 -7.50
C ARG A 9 26.45 -0.42 -7.40
N GLU A 10 27.17 0.51 -8.04
CA GLU A 10 26.76 1.91 -8.07
C GLU A 10 25.47 2.10 -8.88
N ALA A 11 25.37 1.50 -10.06
CA ALA A 11 24.16 1.51 -10.85
C ALA A 11 22.97 0.92 -10.09
N GLU A 12 23.13 -0.23 -9.42
CA GLU A 12 22.09 -0.84 -8.58
C GLU A 12 21.64 0.10 -7.45
N ARG A 13 22.56 0.79 -6.78
CA ARG A 13 22.22 1.79 -5.76
C ARG A 13 21.40 2.93 -6.35
N GLN A 14 21.78 3.45 -7.53
CA GLN A 14 21.04 4.51 -8.18
C GLN A 14 19.66 4.05 -8.64
N ILE A 15 19.54 2.83 -9.18
CA ILE A 15 18.25 2.25 -9.57
C ILE A 15 17.33 2.15 -8.36
N ARG A 16 17.80 1.59 -7.23
CA ARG A 16 17.01 1.50 -6.00
C ARG A 16 16.59 2.88 -5.49
N ARG A 17 17.51 3.85 -5.52
CA ARG A 17 17.19 5.24 -5.15
C ARG A 17 16.08 5.80 -6.03
N LEU A 18 16.18 5.68 -7.34
CA LEU A 18 15.19 6.19 -8.29
C LEU A 18 13.83 5.50 -8.13
N ARG A 19 13.83 4.17 -7.92
CA ARG A 19 12.60 3.40 -7.63
C ARG A 19 11.91 3.90 -6.37
N ASN A 20 12.65 4.15 -5.29
CA ASN A 20 12.08 4.74 -4.08
C ASN A 20 11.49 6.14 -4.32
N GLN A 21 12.17 6.99 -5.11
CA GLN A 21 11.65 8.32 -5.45
C GLN A 21 10.36 8.26 -6.28
N LEU A 22 10.26 7.30 -7.20
CA LEU A 22 9.04 7.08 -7.98
C LEU A 22 7.90 6.56 -7.10
N ALA A 23 8.17 5.58 -6.23
CA ALA A 23 7.18 5.04 -5.30
C ALA A 23 6.63 6.11 -4.35
N GLU A 24 7.50 6.95 -3.78
CA GLU A 24 7.08 8.08 -2.93
C GLU A 24 6.24 9.11 -3.70
N ARG A 25 6.54 9.32 -4.99
CA ARG A 25 5.72 10.20 -5.84
C ARG A 25 4.31 9.62 -6.04
N GLU A 26 4.19 8.34 -6.42
CA GLU A 26 2.88 7.70 -6.62
C GLU A 26 2.09 7.67 -5.31
N LEU A 27 2.76 7.39 -4.18
CA LEU A 27 2.16 7.43 -2.85
C LEU A 27 1.63 8.83 -2.50
N SER A 28 2.39 9.88 -2.79
CA SER A 28 1.95 11.26 -2.59
C SER A 28 0.75 11.63 -3.46
N ILE A 29 0.67 11.11 -4.69
CA ILE A 29 -0.49 11.32 -5.56
C ILE A 29 -1.72 10.60 -4.98
N ALA A 30 -1.57 9.37 -4.49
CA ALA A 30 -2.64 8.63 -3.82
C ALA A 30 -3.20 9.42 -2.62
N GLU A 31 -2.31 9.94 -1.76
CA GLU A 31 -2.67 10.77 -0.60
C GLU A 31 -3.41 12.06 -1.03
N GLN A 32 -2.97 12.72 -2.10
CA GLN A 32 -3.66 13.91 -2.65
C GLN A 32 -5.07 13.58 -3.15
N TYR A 33 -5.27 12.46 -3.83
CA TYR A 33 -6.60 12.06 -4.29
C TYR A 33 -7.57 11.77 -3.12
N ARG A 34 -7.06 11.30 -1.98
CA ARG A 34 -7.88 11.20 -0.75
C ARG A 34 -8.31 12.57 -0.24
N VAL A 35 -7.40 13.56 -0.21
CA VAL A 35 -7.73 14.94 0.17
C VAL A 35 -8.78 15.54 -0.76
N LEU A 36 -8.70 15.25 -2.06
CA LEU A 36 -9.68 15.64 -3.08
C LEU A 36 -11.00 14.84 -3.01
N ARG A 37 -11.16 13.95 -2.02
CA ARG A 37 -12.32 13.07 -1.86
C ARG A 37 -12.61 12.22 -3.10
N SER A 38 -11.55 11.78 -3.77
CA SER A 38 -11.61 10.85 -4.91
C SER A 38 -10.97 9.50 -4.53
N PRO A 39 -11.66 8.71 -3.68
CA PRO A 39 -11.07 7.48 -3.12
C PRO A 39 -10.80 6.41 -4.19
N GLN A 40 -11.61 6.34 -5.26
CA GLN A 40 -11.35 5.44 -6.40
C GLN A 40 -10.00 5.75 -7.06
N SER A 41 -9.71 7.05 -7.28
CA SER A 41 -8.44 7.47 -7.88
C SER A 41 -7.28 7.17 -6.93
N ALA A 42 -7.44 7.47 -5.65
CA ALA A 42 -6.42 7.15 -4.64
C ALA A 42 -6.06 5.65 -4.65
N LEU A 43 -7.06 4.78 -4.78
CA LEU A 43 -6.84 3.34 -4.82
C LEU A 43 -5.97 2.92 -6.00
N ILE A 44 -6.18 3.49 -7.19
CA ILE A 44 -5.36 3.21 -8.40
C ILE A 44 -3.87 3.48 -8.12
N TYR A 45 -3.57 4.59 -7.44
CA TYR A 45 -2.18 4.97 -7.15
C TYR A 45 -1.57 4.15 -6.02
N TYR A 46 -2.35 3.76 -5.00
CA TYR A 46 -1.85 2.79 -4.01
C TYR A 46 -1.56 1.43 -4.66
N ASP A 47 -2.43 0.96 -5.55
CA ASP A 47 -2.20 -0.28 -6.30
C ASP A 47 -0.94 -0.18 -7.16
N ALA A 48 -0.70 0.94 -7.85
CA ALA A 48 0.53 1.17 -8.59
C ALA A 48 1.79 1.07 -7.72
N VAL A 49 1.78 1.59 -6.48
CA VAL A 49 2.90 1.42 -5.55
C VAL A 49 3.14 -0.06 -5.22
N LEU A 50 2.06 -0.81 -4.97
CA LEU A 50 2.15 -2.22 -4.58
C LEU A 50 2.61 -3.13 -5.73
N ASP A 51 2.14 -2.86 -6.95
CA ASP A 51 2.41 -3.68 -8.12
C ASP A 51 3.79 -3.38 -8.74
N ASP A 52 4.16 -2.11 -8.87
CA ASP A 52 5.36 -1.69 -9.60
C ASP A 52 6.57 -1.43 -8.69
N TYR A 53 6.35 -1.16 -7.39
CA TYR A 53 7.37 -0.71 -6.45
C TYR A 53 7.44 -1.58 -5.18
N GLY A 54 7.24 -2.89 -5.37
CA GLY A 54 7.29 -3.97 -4.39
C GLY A 54 8.50 -4.01 -3.44
N ASP A 55 9.63 -3.44 -3.88
CA ASP A 55 10.95 -3.47 -3.25
C ASP A 55 11.34 -2.15 -2.56
N THR A 56 10.40 -1.21 -2.44
CA THR A 56 10.64 0.15 -1.92
C THR A 56 10.11 0.35 -0.50
N ASP A 57 10.62 1.36 0.19
CA ASP A 57 10.22 1.70 1.56
C ASP A 57 8.76 2.20 1.65
N ALA A 58 8.16 2.58 0.51
CA ALA A 58 6.80 3.08 0.41
C ALA A 58 5.73 1.97 0.56
N ILE A 59 6.11 0.69 0.46
CA ILE A 59 5.17 -0.41 0.32
C ILE A 59 4.22 -0.58 1.52
N GLU A 60 4.74 -0.54 2.74
CA GLU A 60 3.91 -0.69 3.93
C GLU A 60 2.92 0.48 4.06
N ARG A 61 3.34 1.70 3.70
CA ARG A 61 2.49 2.90 3.68
C ARG A 61 1.38 2.78 2.62
N ALA A 62 1.70 2.24 1.45
CA ALA A 62 0.70 2.00 0.40
C ALA A 62 -0.34 0.96 0.83
N PHE A 63 0.05 -0.10 1.52
CA PHE A 63 -0.88 -1.06 2.11
C PHE A 63 -1.83 -0.39 3.11
N VAL A 64 -1.31 0.43 4.03
CA VAL A 64 -2.13 1.17 4.99
C VAL A 64 -3.12 2.09 4.28
N GLY A 65 -2.64 2.88 3.32
CA GLY A 65 -3.46 3.80 2.55
C GLY A 65 -4.57 3.08 1.77
N LYS A 66 -4.23 1.96 1.10
CA LYS A 66 -5.20 1.10 0.40
C LYS A 66 -6.30 0.59 1.34
N VAL A 67 -5.93 0.06 2.50
CA VAL A 67 -6.91 -0.44 3.48
C VAL A 67 -7.82 0.68 3.98
N GLU A 68 -7.26 1.86 4.29
CA GLU A 68 -8.06 3.02 4.71
C GLU A 68 -9.08 3.43 3.64
N VAL A 69 -8.66 3.55 2.39
CA VAL A 69 -9.53 3.91 1.26
C VAL A 69 -10.60 2.85 1.03
N LEU A 70 -10.26 1.56 1.10
CA LEU A 70 -11.24 0.48 0.94
C LEU A 70 -12.29 0.50 2.07
N ILE A 71 -11.90 0.84 3.29
CA ILE A 71 -12.84 1.04 4.42
C ILE A 71 -13.73 2.26 4.19
N GLU A 72 -13.16 3.39 3.75
CA GLU A 72 -13.90 4.62 3.41
C GLU A 72 -14.97 4.37 2.32
N MET A 73 -14.70 3.42 1.43
CA MET A 73 -15.58 3.02 0.34
C MET A 73 -16.49 1.83 0.68
N GLU A 74 -16.47 1.35 1.92
CA GLU A 74 -17.21 0.17 2.39
C GLU A 74 -16.90 -1.13 1.62
N ARG A 75 -15.77 -1.18 0.91
CA ARG A 75 -15.24 -2.35 0.18
C ARG A 75 -14.53 -3.30 1.13
N TYR A 76 -15.27 -3.76 2.14
CA TYR A 76 -14.71 -4.46 3.29
C TYR A 76 -14.08 -5.82 3.00
N ASP A 77 -14.58 -6.57 2.01
CA ASP A 77 -13.99 -7.86 1.63
C ASP A 77 -12.58 -7.68 1.04
N GLU A 78 -12.39 -6.61 0.26
CA GLU A 78 -11.08 -6.26 -0.31
C GLU A 78 -10.15 -5.69 0.76
N ALA A 79 -10.67 -4.87 1.69
CA ALA A 79 -9.89 -4.37 2.81
C ALA A 79 -9.36 -5.54 3.67
N LEU A 80 -10.20 -6.52 4.00
CA LEU A 80 -9.79 -7.71 4.76
C LEU A 80 -8.75 -8.54 4.01
N SER A 81 -8.95 -8.76 2.70
CA SER A 81 -8.00 -9.48 1.87
C SER A 81 -6.65 -8.78 1.82
N THR A 82 -6.66 -7.44 1.74
CA THR A 82 -5.44 -6.60 1.78
C THR A 82 -4.73 -6.69 3.13
N CYS A 83 -5.45 -6.66 4.27
CA CYS A 83 -4.87 -6.87 5.59
C CYS A 83 -4.25 -8.28 5.75
N VAL A 84 -4.86 -9.31 5.16
CA VAL A 84 -4.30 -10.68 5.17
C VAL A 84 -3.01 -10.73 4.36
N LEU A 85 -3.02 -10.18 3.14
CA LEU A 85 -1.84 -10.13 2.28
C LEU A 85 -0.69 -9.39 2.95
N TYR A 86 -0.95 -8.22 3.54
CA TYR A 86 0.06 -7.45 4.27
C TYR A 86 0.73 -8.31 5.36
N ARG A 87 -0.04 -9.05 6.18
CA ARG A 87 0.52 -9.89 7.24
C ARG A 87 1.38 -11.04 6.74
N GLN A 88 1.06 -11.56 5.56
CA GLN A 88 1.85 -12.63 4.93
C GLN A 88 3.18 -12.10 4.42
N LEU A 89 3.19 -10.92 3.81
CA LEU A 89 4.39 -10.29 3.24
C LEU A 89 5.27 -9.62 4.32
N PHE A 90 4.66 -9.06 5.35
CA PHE A 90 5.34 -8.32 6.43
C PHE A 90 5.01 -8.89 7.82
N PRO A 91 5.44 -10.12 8.15
CA PRO A 91 5.19 -10.72 9.48
C PRO A 91 5.67 -9.84 10.64
N ASN A 92 6.76 -9.10 10.43
CA ASN A 92 7.37 -8.17 11.38
C ASN A 92 7.38 -6.71 10.85
N GLY A 93 6.43 -6.35 9.97
CA GLY A 93 6.35 -5.01 9.38
C GLY A 93 6.13 -3.93 10.41
N ALA A 94 6.74 -2.76 10.18
CA ALA A 94 6.64 -1.61 11.07
C ALA A 94 5.20 -1.11 11.24
N LEU A 95 4.36 -1.24 10.21
CA LEU A 95 2.96 -0.79 10.22
C LEU A 95 1.96 -1.90 10.54
N ARG A 96 2.42 -3.05 11.05
CA ARG A 96 1.54 -4.19 11.37
C ARG A 96 0.46 -3.82 12.38
N GLU A 97 0.82 -3.08 13.43
CA GLU A 97 -0.15 -2.64 14.43
C GLU A 97 -1.24 -1.75 13.81
N ARG A 98 -0.85 -0.83 12.90
CA ARG A 98 -1.79 0.03 12.18
C ARG A 98 -2.76 -0.79 11.32
N ILE A 99 -2.28 -1.81 10.61
CA ILE A 99 -3.11 -2.69 9.80
C ILE A 99 -4.12 -3.47 10.67
N GLU A 100 -3.71 -3.93 11.86
CA GLU A 100 -4.62 -4.61 12.79
C GLU A 100 -5.71 -3.67 13.32
N GLN A 101 -5.35 -2.44 13.71
CA GLN A 101 -6.32 -1.41 14.12
C GLN A 101 -7.33 -1.10 13.00
N LEU A 102 -6.88 -1.03 11.75
CA LEU A 102 -7.76 -0.83 10.60
C LEU A 102 -8.67 -2.04 10.38
N ARG A 103 -8.17 -3.26 10.54
CA ARG A 103 -8.96 -4.49 10.41
C ARG A 103 -10.10 -4.53 11.43
N GLU A 104 -9.87 -4.09 12.66
CA GLU A 104 -10.88 -4.05 13.73
C GLU A 104 -12.03 -3.09 13.44
N ARG A 105 -11.81 -2.07 12.61
CA ARG A 105 -12.86 -1.15 12.15
C ARG A 105 -13.81 -1.79 11.13
N ILE A 106 -13.45 -2.93 10.54
CA ILE A 106 -14.24 -3.58 9.50
C ILE A 106 -15.39 -4.38 10.14
N PRO A 107 -16.66 -4.10 9.82
CA PRO A 107 -17.78 -4.81 10.40
C PRO A 107 -17.81 -6.29 9.95
N ALA A 108 -18.22 -7.15 10.87
CA ALA A 108 -18.43 -8.56 10.61
C ALA A 108 -19.45 -8.77 9.48
N ARG A 109 -19.26 -9.82 8.68
CA ARG A 109 -20.05 -10.10 7.46
C ARG A 109 -21.57 -10.05 7.67
N GLY A 110 -22.05 -10.43 8.86
CA GLY A 110 -23.48 -10.41 9.22
C GLY A 110 -24.09 -9.03 9.50
N ALA A 111 -23.27 -8.01 9.82
CA ALA A 111 -23.74 -6.65 10.10
C ALA A 111 -23.94 -5.80 8.83
N ARG A 112 -23.48 -6.29 7.66
CA ARG A 112 -23.50 -5.56 6.38
C ARG A 112 -24.85 -5.59 5.65
N ALA A 113 -25.80 -6.42 6.12
CA ALA A 113 -27.10 -6.61 5.47
C ALA A 113 -28.18 -5.58 5.87
N GLY A 114 -27.83 -4.54 6.64
CA GLY A 114 -28.78 -3.61 7.24
C GLY A 114 -28.95 -2.24 6.56
N GLY A 115 -28.36 -1.98 5.40
CA GLY A 115 -28.34 -0.65 4.78
C GLY A 115 -28.86 -0.60 3.35
N SER A 116 -30.17 -0.43 3.18
CA SER A 116 -30.80 0.27 2.03
C SER A 116 -32.23 0.65 2.41
N PRO A 117 -32.63 1.90 2.15
CA PRO A 117 -33.66 2.13 1.16
C PRO A 117 -33.15 2.90 -0.07
#